data_AF-A0A432TY80-F1
#
_entry.id   AF-A0A432TY80-F1
#
_cell.length_a   1.000
_cell.length_b   1.000
_cell.length_c   1.000
_cell.angle_alpha   90.00
_cell.angle_beta   90.00
_cell.angle_gamma   90.00
#
_symmetry.space_group_name_H-M   'P 1'
#
loop_
_entity.id
_entity.type
_entity.pdbx_description
1 polymer ?
#
loop_
_entity_poly.entity_id
_entity_poly.type
_entity_poly.pdbx_seq_one_letter_code
_entity_poly.pdbx_strand_id
1 'polypeptide(L)' 'MAFLNALIAFIVTIGILVTVHEFGHFWVAKKLGIKVLRFSVG' A
#
# COMPACT_ATOMS: atom_id res chain seq x y z
N MET A 1 7.95 -26.31 -5.27
CA MET A 1 6.68 -25.74 -4.77
C MET A 1 6.87 -24.73 -3.64
N ALA A 2 7.65 -25.03 -2.59
CA ALA A 2 7.81 -24.12 -1.45
C ALA A 2 8.35 -22.72 -1.80
N PHE A 3 9.39 -22.63 -2.64
CA PHE A 3 9.99 -21.35 -3.03
C PHE A 3 9.01 -20.44 -3.80
N LEU A 4 8.32 -20.99 -4.82
CA LEU A 4 7.35 -20.23 -5.62
C LEU A 4 6.19 -19.72 -4.75
N ASN A 5 5.67 -20.56 -3.85
CA ASN A 5 4.61 -20.16 -2.94
C ASN A 5 5.07 -19.05 -1.98
N ALA A 6 6.28 -19.15 -1.45
CA ALA A 6 6.85 -18.12 -0.57
C ALA A 6 7.05 -16.79 -1.31
N LEU A 7 7.53 -16.83 -2.56
CA LEU A 7 7.72 -15.64 -3.39
C LEU A 7 6.38 -14.95 -3.69
N ILE A 8 5.36 -15.72 -4.09
CA ILE A 8 4.02 -15.19 -4.35
C ILE A 8 3.43 -14.58 -3.07
N ALA A 9 3.51 -15.31 -1.95
CA ALA A 9 3.02 -14.82 -0.66
C ALA A 9 3.73 -13.52 -0.27
N PHE A 10 5.06 -13.44 -0.43
CA PHE A 10 5.83 -12.24 -0.13
C PHE A 10 5.36 -11.03 -0.95
N ILE A 11 5.21 -11.18 -2.27
CA ILE A 11 4.75 -10.10 -3.16
C ILE A 11 3.35 -9.63 -2.75
N VAL A 12 2.42 -10.55 -2.47
CA VAL A 12 1.06 -10.23 -2.04
C VAL A 12 1.06 -9.51 -0.69
N THR A 13 1.79 -10.02 0.30
CA THR A 13 1.87 -9.43 1.62
C THR A 13 2.46 -8.02 1.58
N ILE A 14 3.57 -7.82 0.86
CA ILE A 14 4.19 -6.50 0.70
C ILE A 14 3.28 -5.56 -0.08
N GLY A 15 2.65 -6.02 -1.16
CA GLY A 15 1.72 -5.21 -1.94
C GLY A 15 0.55 -4.69 -1.09
N ILE A 16 -0.03 -5.55 -0.24
CA ILE A 16 -1.09 -5.16 0.70
C ILE A 16 -0.55 -4.17 1.74
N LEU A 17 0.60 -4.46 2.35
CA LEU A 17 1.21 -3.62 3.38
C LEU A 17 1.46 -2.20 2.88
N VAL A 18 2.10 -2.07 1.71
CA VAL A 18 2.44 -0.77 1.09
C VAL A 18 1.18 -0.02 0.69
N THR A 19 0.20 -0.69 0.10
CA THR A 19 -1.09 -0.08 -0.26
C THR A 19 -1.79 0.51 0.97
N VAL A 20 -1.84 -0.25 2.07
CA VAL A 20 -2.45 0.21 3.33
C VAL A 20 -1.66 1.36 3.95
N HIS A 21 -0.32 1.31 3.90
CA HIS A 21 0.55 2.38 4.38
C HIS A 21 0.29 3.71 3.66
N GLU A 22 0.30 3.69 2.33
CA GLU A 22 0.05 4.88 1.52
C GLU A 22 -1.38 5.38 1.65
N PHE A 23 -2.34 4.46 1.76
CA PHE A 23 -3.73 4.82 2.05
C PHE A 23 -3.86 5.54 3.40
N GLY A 24 -3.08 5.16 4.41
CA GLY A 24 -3.01 5.85 5.69
C GLY A 24 -2.59 7.32 5.53
N HIS A 25 -1.51 7.58 4.78
CA HIS A 25 -1.07 8.96 4.48
C HIS A 25 -2.13 9.75 3.72
N PHE A 26 -2.72 9.15 2.68
CA PHE A 26 -3.78 9.75 1.90
C PHE A 26 -4.99 10.12 2.77
N TRP A 27 -5.41 9.21 3.65
CA TRP A 27 -6.55 9.39 4.53
C TRP A 27 -6.31 10.51 5.55
N VAL A 28 -5.13 10.54 6.18
CA VAL A 28 -4.76 11.60 7.12
C VAL A 28 -4.66 12.95 6.39
N ALA A 29 -4.06 13.00 5.21
CA ALA A 29 -3.97 14.22 4.41
C ALA A 29 -5.36 14.80 4.09
N LYS A 30 -6.31 13.95 3.65
CA LYS A 30 -7.69 14.40 3.39
C LYS A 30 -8.39 14.90 4.66
N LYS A 31 -8.19 14.23 5.81
CA LYS A 31 -8.77 14.67 7.08
C LYS A 31 -8.25 16.02 7.56
N LEU A 32 -6.98 16.32 7.27
CA LEU A 32 -6.36 17.60 7.61
C LEU A 32 -6.63 18.70 6.57
N GLY A 33 -7.47 18.44 5.56
CA GLY A 33 -7.79 19.40 4.51
C GLY A 33 -6.66 19.64 3.50
N ILE A 34 -5.64 18.78 3.48
CA ILE A 34 -4.55 18.85 2.51
C ILE A 34 -5.09 18.36 1.15
N LYS A 35 -4.92 19.18 0.11
CA LYS A 35 -5.33 18.82 -1.25
C LYS A 35 -4.42 17.73 -1.81
N VAL A 36 -4.97 16.53 -1.98
CA VAL A 36 -4.27 15.42 -2.64
C VAL A 36 -4.68 15.36 -4.10
N LEU A 37 -3.70 15.45 -5.02
CA LEU A 37 -3.94 15.45 -6.46
C LEU A 37 -4.11 14.05 -7.05
N ARG A 38 -3.39 13.07 -6.49
CA ARG A 38 -3.41 11.67 -6.92
C ARG A 38 -3.04 10.75 -5.77
N PHE A 39 -3.68 9.60 -5.72
CA PHE A 39 -3.24 8.47 -4.92
C PHE A 39 -2.31 7.60 -5.77
N SER A 40 -1.21 7.12 -5.19
CA SER A 40 -0.26 6.18 -5.80
C SER A 40 -0.19 4.94 -4.92
N VAL A 41 0.31 3.84 -5.47
CA VAL A 41 0.81 2.69 -4.71
C VAL A 41 2.19 2.44 -5.27
N GLY A 42 3.23 2.85 -4.52
CA GLY A 42 4.61 3.02 -5.00
C GLY A 42 4.94 4.45 -5.40
#